data_AF-A0A4R1FI17-F1
#
_entry.id   AF-A0A4R1FI17-F1
#
_cell.length_a   1.000
_cell.length_b   1.000
_cell.length_c   1.000
_cell.angle_alpha   90.00
_cell.angle_beta   90.00
_cell.angle_gamma   90.00
#
_symmetry.space_group_name_H-M   'P 1'
#
loop_
_entity.id
_entity.type
_entity.pdbx_description
1 polymer ?
#
loop_
_entity_poly.entity_id
_entity_poly.type
_entity_poly.pdbx_seq_one_letter_code
_entity_poly.pdbx_strand_id
1 'polypeptide(L)'
;MKRPNPGLVRYWNIDLASTATKATAIADGIRTSVEQMHRAIDAMNWSGQARQAADTRCQREVTQMRVLAAAYDDLATALNNGHSQMGPPVSTLRADYASLVSDRYIVHFDWTVVNESDDDARNQEAANQTIRLQRLADELGWADHNCAQAVSKAVDAINQLTPETAGLNPRLAREDVDAFRNGTATTEQIQRLRWATTLSPEQIDAWPAANR
;
A
#
# COMPACT_ATOMS: atom_id res chain seq x y z
N MET A 1 -9.29 -21.52 -5.55
CA MET A 1 -8.07 -20.89 -6.10
C MET A 1 -7.83 -21.39 -7.51
N LYS A 2 -7.42 -20.53 -8.45
CA LYS A 2 -7.15 -20.94 -9.84
C LYS A 2 -5.64 -21.04 -10.07
N ARG A 3 -5.19 -22.17 -10.62
CA ARG A 3 -3.81 -22.38 -11.04
C ARG A 3 -3.45 -21.39 -12.17
N PRO A 4 -2.35 -20.62 -12.06
CA PRO A 4 -1.89 -19.76 -13.14
C PRO A 4 -1.40 -20.65 -14.29
N ASN A 5 -1.74 -20.31 -15.53
CA ASN A 5 -1.33 -21.10 -16.71
C ASN A 5 0.11 -20.78 -17.16
N PRO A 6 0.75 -21.66 -17.96
CA PRO A 6 2.11 -21.43 -18.44
C PRO A 6 2.30 -20.12 -19.22
N GLY A 7 1.29 -19.73 -20.02
CA GLY A 7 1.32 -18.49 -20.78
C GLY A 7 1.47 -17.27 -19.87
N LEU A 8 0.71 -17.21 -18.78
CA LEU A 8 0.82 -16.13 -17.79
C LEU A 8 2.17 -16.14 -17.09
N VAL A 9 2.56 -17.28 -16.52
CA VAL A 9 3.80 -17.40 -15.71
C VAL A 9 5.03 -17.01 -16.51
N ARG A 10 5.10 -17.34 -17.80
CA ARG A 10 6.23 -16.98 -18.67
C ARG A 10 6.44 -15.47 -18.85
N TYR A 11 5.39 -14.66 -18.73
CA TYR A 11 5.46 -13.21 -18.95
C TYR A 11 5.27 -12.37 -17.68
N TRP A 12 4.98 -12.99 -16.53
CA TRP A 12 4.85 -12.29 -15.24
C TRP A 12 6.11 -11.53 -14.82
N ASN A 13 6.08 -10.21 -14.87
CA ASN A 13 7.11 -9.40 -14.23
C ASN A 13 6.75 -9.19 -12.75
N ILE A 14 7.40 -9.93 -11.84
CA ILE A 14 7.20 -9.76 -10.40
C ILE A 14 8.10 -8.62 -9.91
N ASP A 15 7.72 -7.37 -10.19
CA ASP A 15 8.36 -6.18 -9.62
C ASP A 15 7.49 -5.54 -8.52
N LEU A 16 7.22 -6.33 -7.47
CA LEU A 16 6.51 -5.83 -6.30
C LEU A 16 7.44 -5.09 -5.33
N ALA A 17 8.74 -5.38 -5.38
CA ALA A 17 9.75 -4.77 -4.52
C ALA A 17 9.94 -3.26 -4.81
N SER A 18 9.86 -2.83 -6.07
CA SER A 18 9.91 -1.40 -6.41
C SER A 18 8.70 -0.65 -5.85
N THR A 19 7.52 -1.26 -5.90
CA THR A 19 6.29 -0.71 -5.29
C THR A 19 6.39 -0.69 -3.76
N ALA A 20 6.95 -1.73 -3.15
CA ALA A 20 7.21 -1.76 -1.70
C ALA A 20 8.13 -0.61 -1.27
N THR A 21 9.18 -0.35 -2.04
CA THR A 21 10.11 0.77 -1.78
C THR A 21 9.39 2.12 -1.78
N LYS A 22 8.43 2.33 -2.70
CA LYS A 22 7.62 3.55 -2.72
C LYS A 22 6.71 3.66 -1.49
N ALA A 23 6.09 2.56 -1.07
CA ALA A 23 5.27 2.55 0.14
C ALA A 23 6.08 2.90 1.40
N THR A 24 7.29 2.33 1.55
CA THR A 24 8.23 2.70 2.63
C THR A 24 8.60 4.18 2.59
N ALA A 25 8.92 4.72 1.43
CA ALA A 25 9.26 6.14 1.28
C ALA A 25 8.10 7.07 1.70
N ILE A 26 6.85 6.68 1.42
CA ILE A 26 5.67 7.43 1.88
C ILE A 26 5.56 7.38 3.41
N ALA A 27 5.70 6.19 4.02
CA ALA A 27 5.68 6.04 5.47
C ALA A 27 6.75 6.90 6.15
N ASP A 28 7.97 6.95 5.62
CA ASP A 28 9.06 7.79 6.13
C ASP A 28 8.77 9.28 5.99
N GLY A 29 8.16 9.70 4.87
CA GLY A 29 7.70 11.08 4.67
C GLY A 29 6.63 11.50 5.69
N ILE A 30 5.72 10.59 6.03
CA ILE A 30 4.69 10.83 7.06
C ILE A 30 5.35 10.99 8.44
N ARG A 31 6.29 10.12 8.81
CA ARG A 31 7.03 10.21 10.08
C ARG A 31 7.82 11.50 10.18
N THR A 32 8.50 11.89 9.11
CA THR A 32 9.22 13.16 9.01
C THR A 32 8.28 14.34 9.22
N SER A 33 7.08 14.30 8.65
CA SER A 33 6.07 15.34 8.82
C SER A 33 5.58 15.43 10.27
N VAL A 34 5.38 14.28 10.93
CA VAL A 34 5.07 14.19 12.37
C VAL A 34 6.13 14.88 13.24
N GLU A 35 7.41 14.62 12.98
CA GLU A 35 8.50 15.26 13.72
C GLU A 35 8.55 16.77 13.52
N GLN A 36 8.29 17.23 12.29
CA GLN A 36 8.24 18.67 11.98
C GLN A 36 7.08 19.37 12.70
N MET A 37 5.92 18.73 12.84
CA MET A 37 4.78 19.30 13.59
C MET A 37 5.12 19.51 15.07
N HIS A 38 5.72 18.51 15.72
CA HIS A 38 6.15 18.63 17.12
C HIS A 38 7.18 19.76 17.28
N ARG A 39 8.22 19.80 16.45
CA ARG A 39 9.24 20.87 16.49
C ARG A 39 8.63 22.26 16.30
N ALA A 40 7.65 22.40 15.41
CA ALA A 40 6.99 23.68 15.17
C ALA A 40 6.23 24.18 16.41
N ILE A 41 5.54 23.29 17.13
CA ILE A 41 4.84 23.65 18.39
C ILE A 41 5.82 24.03 19.49
N ASP A 42 6.92 23.29 19.59
CA ASP A 42 7.93 23.54 20.61
C ASP A 42 8.77 24.81 20.36
N ALA A 43 9.02 25.14 19.09
CA ALA A 43 9.79 26.33 18.70
C ALA A 43 9.02 27.65 18.89
N MET A 44 7.69 27.61 19.00
CA MET A 44 6.89 28.81 19.26
C MET A 44 7.04 29.22 20.73
N ASN A 45 7.42 30.48 20.96
CA ASN A 45 7.63 31.05 22.31
C ASN A 45 6.32 31.39 23.05
N TRP A 46 5.27 30.60 22.81
CA TRP A 46 3.91 30.77 23.34
C TRP A 46 3.62 29.81 24.50
N SER A 47 2.79 30.25 25.45
CA SER A 47 2.45 29.52 26.69
C SER A 47 0.96 29.65 27.03
N GLY A 48 0.49 28.89 28.02
CA GLY A 48 -0.89 28.96 28.51
C GLY A 48 -1.87 28.08 27.72
N GLN A 49 -3.17 28.35 27.84
CA GLN A 49 -4.25 27.51 27.32
C GLN A 49 -4.17 27.29 25.79
N ALA A 50 -3.73 28.30 25.04
CA ALA A 50 -3.57 28.19 23.58
C ALA A 50 -2.51 27.13 23.19
N ARG A 51 -1.39 27.07 23.92
CA ARG A 51 -0.37 26.03 23.72
C ARG A 51 -0.92 24.65 24.04
N GLN A 52 -1.64 24.49 25.15
CA GLN A 52 -2.23 23.20 25.55
C GLN A 52 -3.24 22.68 24.52
N ALA A 53 -4.07 23.56 23.98
CA ALA A 53 -5.01 23.21 22.91
C ALA A 53 -4.28 22.78 21.62
N ALA A 54 -3.23 23.49 21.23
CA ALA A 54 -2.40 23.14 20.08
C ALA A 54 -1.67 21.80 20.27
N ASP A 55 -1.11 21.55 21.45
CA ASP A 55 -0.46 20.27 21.78
C ASP A 55 -1.46 19.10 21.72
N THR A 56 -2.65 19.27 22.32
CA THR A 56 -3.71 18.25 22.27
C THR A 56 -4.16 17.96 20.84
N ARG A 57 -4.25 18.98 19.98
CA ARG A 57 -4.57 18.80 18.56
C ARG A 57 -3.45 18.08 17.82
N CYS A 58 -2.21 18.50 18.02
CA CYS A 58 -1.04 17.86 17.42
C CYS A 58 -0.96 16.39 17.79
N GLN A 59 -1.15 16.03 19.07
CA GLN A 59 -1.16 14.63 19.50
C GLN A 59 -2.22 13.79 18.77
N ARG A 60 -3.41 14.34 18.50
CA ARG A 60 -4.45 13.66 17.70
C ARG A 60 -4.00 13.44 16.25
N GLU A 61 -3.49 14.48 15.60
CA GLU A 61 -3.02 14.41 14.21
C GLU A 61 -1.81 13.47 14.07
N VAL A 62 -0.85 13.54 15.00
CA VAL A 62 0.30 12.64 15.07
C VAL A 62 -0.13 11.19 15.23
N THR A 63 -1.14 10.92 16.05
CA THR A 63 -1.68 9.57 16.22
C THR A 63 -2.25 9.06 14.89
N GLN A 64 -3.07 9.85 14.21
CA GLN A 64 -3.64 9.47 12.91
C GLN A 64 -2.55 9.24 11.84
N MET A 65 -1.58 10.14 11.75
CA MET A 65 -0.46 10.03 10.80
C MET A 65 0.42 8.81 11.08
N ARG A 66 0.67 8.46 12.35
CA ARG A 66 1.41 7.25 12.70
C ARG A 66 0.66 5.98 12.31
N VAL A 67 -0.66 5.95 12.50
CA VAL A 67 -1.50 4.82 12.06
C VAL A 67 -1.47 4.70 10.52
N LEU A 68 -1.50 5.82 9.80
CA LEU A 68 -1.36 5.81 8.33
C LEU A 68 0.02 5.32 7.89
N ALA A 69 1.10 5.77 8.51
CA ALA A 69 2.45 5.30 8.21
C ALA A 69 2.58 3.78 8.43
N ALA A 70 1.99 3.26 9.50
CA ALA A 70 1.96 1.81 9.76
C ALA A 70 1.19 1.05 8.67
N ALA A 71 0.07 1.58 8.17
CA ALA A 71 -0.65 0.96 7.06
C ALA A 71 0.18 0.90 5.75
N TYR A 72 1.02 1.91 5.49
CA TYR A 72 1.98 1.87 4.39
C TYR A 72 3.13 0.87 4.62
N ASP A 73 3.60 0.69 5.87
CA ASP A 73 4.56 -0.39 6.20
C ASP A 73 3.95 -1.78 5.97
N ASP A 74 2.68 -1.97 6.35
CA ASP A 74 1.94 -3.22 6.13
C ASP A 74 1.82 -3.51 4.63
N LEU A 75 1.55 -2.50 3.80
CA LEU A 75 1.54 -2.61 2.34
C LEU A 75 2.93 -2.99 1.80
N ALA A 76 3.99 -2.32 2.25
CA ALA A 76 5.35 -2.63 1.84
C ALA A 76 5.74 -4.07 2.21
N THR A 77 5.35 -4.51 3.41
CA THR A 77 5.58 -5.87 3.91
C THR A 77 4.82 -6.90 3.06
N ALA A 78 3.54 -6.65 2.75
CA ALA A 78 2.75 -7.54 1.89
C ALA A 78 3.38 -7.71 0.51
N LEU A 79 3.85 -6.62 -0.11
CA LEU A 79 4.49 -6.62 -1.42
C LEU A 79 5.83 -7.36 -1.41
N ASN A 80 6.67 -7.14 -0.39
CA ASN A 80 7.96 -7.83 -0.25
C ASN A 80 7.76 -9.34 0.00
N ASN A 81 6.79 -9.70 0.85
CA ASN A 81 6.43 -11.10 1.08
C ASN A 81 5.93 -11.75 -0.21
N GLY A 82 5.04 -11.09 -0.96
CA GLY A 82 4.57 -11.57 -2.26
C GLY A 82 5.71 -11.79 -3.26
N HIS A 83 6.64 -10.83 -3.36
CA HIS A 83 7.83 -10.97 -4.21
C HIS A 83 8.66 -12.21 -3.82
N SER A 84 8.95 -12.36 -2.53
CA SER A 84 9.78 -13.46 -2.01
C SER A 84 9.13 -14.84 -2.20
N GLN A 85 7.81 -14.95 -2.06
CA GLN A 85 7.08 -16.21 -2.13
C GLN A 85 6.79 -16.62 -3.57
N MET A 86 6.48 -15.67 -4.47
CA MET A 86 6.16 -15.98 -5.86
C MET A 86 7.40 -16.11 -6.76
N GLY A 87 8.49 -15.42 -6.43
CA GLY A 87 9.71 -15.40 -7.24
C GLY A 87 10.28 -16.79 -7.56
N PRO A 88 10.57 -17.63 -6.54
CA PRO A 88 11.12 -18.97 -6.75
C PRO A 88 10.26 -19.90 -7.62
N PRO A 89 8.94 -20.09 -7.36
CA PRO A 89 8.12 -20.95 -8.21
C PRO A 89 7.97 -20.40 -9.63
N VAL A 90 7.88 -19.07 -9.84
CA VAL A 90 7.87 -18.49 -11.20
C VAL A 90 9.16 -18.80 -11.96
N SER A 91 10.31 -18.60 -11.32
CA SER A 91 11.62 -18.85 -11.94
C SER A 91 11.77 -20.34 -12.30
N THR A 92 11.37 -21.23 -11.40
CA THR A 92 11.42 -22.68 -11.58
C THR A 92 10.48 -23.13 -12.71
N LEU A 93 9.22 -22.73 -12.68
CA LEU A 93 8.23 -23.07 -13.71
C LEU A 93 8.67 -22.59 -15.11
N ARG A 94 9.32 -21.43 -15.21
CA ARG A 94 9.88 -20.92 -16.48
C ARG A 94 11.02 -21.78 -16.99
N ALA A 95 11.97 -22.11 -16.13
CA ALA A 95 13.11 -22.93 -16.49
C ALA A 95 12.66 -24.33 -16.94
N ASP A 96 11.77 -24.95 -16.16
CA ASP A 96 11.23 -26.28 -16.47
C ASP A 96 10.43 -26.26 -17.78
N TYR A 97 9.57 -25.26 -17.99
CA TYR A 97 8.83 -25.12 -19.25
C TYR A 97 9.79 -25.03 -20.45
N ALA A 98 10.83 -24.20 -20.35
CA ALA A 98 11.80 -24.04 -21.44
C ALA A 98 12.57 -25.34 -21.71
N SER A 99 12.98 -26.06 -20.65
CA SER A 99 13.65 -27.36 -20.77
C SER A 99 12.74 -28.39 -21.45
N LEU A 100 11.50 -28.53 -20.98
CA LEU A 100 10.55 -29.51 -21.52
C LEU A 100 10.23 -29.27 -22.99
N VAL A 101 10.02 -28.01 -23.37
CA VAL A 101 9.81 -27.66 -24.79
C VAL A 101 11.06 -27.94 -25.63
N SER A 102 12.26 -27.67 -25.11
CA SER A 102 13.52 -28.04 -25.77
C SER A 102 13.64 -29.56 -25.97
N ASP A 103 13.17 -30.33 -24.99
CA ASP A 103 13.15 -31.78 -25.01
C ASP A 103 11.95 -32.36 -25.80
N ARG A 104 11.23 -31.50 -26.55
CA ARG A 104 10.07 -31.83 -27.41
C ARG A 104 8.85 -32.38 -26.66
N TYR A 105 8.69 -32.01 -25.40
CA TYR A 105 7.42 -32.19 -24.70
C TYR A 105 6.46 -31.04 -25.04
N ILE A 106 5.17 -31.35 -25.06
CA ILE A 106 4.10 -30.35 -25.12
C ILE A 106 3.64 -30.09 -23.69
N VAL A 107 3.57 -28.81 -23.31
CA VAL A 107 3.03 -28.38 -22.01
C VAL A 107 1.70 -27.66 -22.24
N HIS A 108 0.63 -28.24 -21.72
CA HIS A 108 -0.73 -27.72 -21.84
C HIS A 108 -1.04 -26.61 -20.82
N PHE A 109 -2.19 -25.96 -20.99
CA PHE A 109 -2.62 -24.80 -20.21
C PHE A 109 -2.72 -25.07 -18.70
N ASP A 110 -2.99 -26.31 -18.30
CA ASP A 110 -3.14 -26.76 -16.93
C ASP A 110 -1.85 -27.33 -16.31
N TRP A 111 -0.72 -27.17 -17.03
CA TRP A 111 0.59 -27.77 -16.75
C TRP A 111 0.67 -29.28 -16.96
N THR A 112 -0.28 -29.88 -17.68
CA THR A 112 -0.13 -31.26 -18.15
C THR A 112 0.97 -31.32 -19.20
N VAL A 113 1.92 -32.23 -19.01
CA VAL A 113 3.04 -32.48 -19.92
C VAL A 113 2.73 -33.77 -20.68
N VAL A 114 2.83 -33.71 -22.01
CA VAL A 114 2.68 -34.89 -22.87
C VAL A 114 3.87 -35.01 -23.82
N ASN A 115 4.17 -36.24 -24.17
CA ASN A 115 5.16 -36.57 -25.19
C ASN A 115 4.45 -36.84 -26.52
N GLU A 116 5.08 -36.50 -27.64
CA GLU A 116 4.52 -36.77 -28.97
C GLU A 116 4.78 -38.21 -29.45
N SER A 117 5.70 -38.94 -28.82
CA SER A 117 6.04 -40.32 -29.19
C SER A 117 5.43 -41.35 -28.24
N ASP A 118 5.22 -42.57 -28.74
CA ASP A 118 4.73 -43.72 -27.96
C ASP A 118 5.85 -44.41 -27.15
N ASP A 119 6.77 -43.60 -26.61
CA ASP A 119 7.89 -44.06 -25.80
C ASP A 119 7.47 -44.10 -24.34
N ASP A 120 7.35 -45.31 -23.78
CA ASP A 120 6.91 -45.55 -22.40
C ASP A 120 7.74 -44.81 -21.36
N ALA A 121 9.07 -44.75 -21.54
CA ALA A 121 9.94 -44.07 -20.58
C ALA A 121 9.72 -42.56 -20.61
N ARG A 122 9.54 -41.98 -21.81
CA ARG A 122 9.22 -40.56 -21.95
C ARG A 122 7.82 -40.22 -21.46
N ASN A 123 6.86 -41.13 -21.62
CA ASN A 123 5.50 -40.97 -21.10
C ASN A 123 5.49 -40.97 -19.57
N GLN A 124 6.27 -41.86 -18.93
CA GLN A 124 6.43 -41.87 -17.48
C GLN A 124 7.09 -40.58 -16.98
N GLU A 125 8.11 -40.08 -17.67
CA GLU A 125 8.74 -38.80 -17.32
C GLU A 125 7.76 -37.63 -17.46
N ALA A 126 6.97 -37.59 -18.54
CA ALA A 126 5.93 -36.58 -18.72
C ALA A 126 4.89 -36.59 -17.58
N ALA A 127 4.49 -37.78 -17.11
CA ALA A 127 3.61 -37.92 -15.96
C ALA A 127 4.25 -37.37 -14.66
N ASN A 128 5.53 -37.68 -14.42
CA ASN A 128 6.27 -37.16 -13.27
C ASN A 128 6.39 -35.63 -13.31
N GLN A 129 6.71 -35.07 -14.48
CA GLN A 129 6.83 -33.63 -14.68
C GLN A 129 5.47 -32.93 -14.54
N THR A 130 4.39 -33.56 -15.01
CA THR A 130 3.02 -33.05 -14.79
C THR A 130 2.73 -32.87 -13.31
N ILE A 131 2.97 -33.89 -12.49
CA ILE A 131 2.74 -33.83 -11.04
C ILE A 131 3.56 -32.69 -10.41
N ARG A 132 4.84 -32.60 -10.78
CA ARG A 132 5.76 -31.58 -10.24
C ARG A 132 5.33 -30.15 -10.62
N LEU A 133 5.04 -29.89 -11.90
CA LEU A 133 4.66 -28.56 -12.39
C LEU A 133 3.31 -28.12 -11.84
N GLN A 134 2.33 -29.03 -11.78
CA GLN A 134 1.02 -28.72 -11.20
C GLN A 134 1.13 -28.34 -9.72
N ARG A 135 1.95 -29.05 -8.95
CA ARG A 135 2.23 -28.70 -7.54
C ARG A 135 2.86 -27.32 -7.40
N LEU A 136 3.87 -27.01 -8.21
CA LEU A 136 4.53 -25.69 -8.20
C LEU A 136 3.59 -24.57 -8.63
N ALA A 137 2.73 -24.83 -9.61
CA ALA A 137 1.74 -23.87 -10.06
C ALA A 137 0.64 -23.65 -9.02
N ASP A 138 0.25 -24.68 -8.26
CA ASP A 138 -0.66 -24.54 -7.13
C ASP A 138 -0.03 -23.72 -6.00
N GLU A 139 1.24 -23.98 -5.67
CA GLU A 139 2.03 -23.20 -4.71
C GLU A 139 2.11 -21.73 -5.11
N LEU A 140 2.38 -21.45 -6.39
CA LEU A 140 2.38 -20.10 -6.94
C LEU A 140 1.00 -19.45 -6.84
N GLY A 141 -0.06 -20.19 -7.17
CA GLY A 141 -1.43 -19.72 -6.99
C GLY A 141 -1.67 -19.29 -5.55
N TRP A 142 -1.25 -20.11 -4.58
CA TRP A 142 -1.41 -19.82 -3.15
C TRP A 142 -0.70 -18.54 -2.73
N ALA A 143 0.56 -18.39 -3.15
CA ALA A 143 1.33 -17.18 -2.91
C ALA A 143 0.69 -15.92 -3.52
N ASP A 144 0.20 -16.00 -4.77
CA ASP A 144 -0.45 -14.88 -5.47
C ASP A 144 -1.72 -14.42 -4.76
N HIS A 145 -2.60 -15.34 -4.39
CA HIS A 145 -3.83 -14.99 -3.68
C HIS A 145 -3.58 -14.44 -2.29
N ASN A 146 -2.65 -15.03 -1.53
CA ASN A 146 -2.31 -14.53 -0.21
C ASN A 146 -1.71 -13.12 -0.29
N CYS A 147 -0.85 -12.86 -1.30
CA CYS A 147 -0.34 -11.54 -1.59
C CYS A 147 -1.47 -10.57 -1.93
N ALA A 148 -2.38 -10.94 -2.83
CA ALA A 148 -3.51 -10.12 -3.22
C ALA A 148 -4.40 -9.76 -2.03
N GLN A 149 -4.73 -10.73 -1.16
CA GLN A 149 -5.49 -10.47 0.07
C GLN A 149 -4.78 -9.52 1.03
N ALA A 150 -3.47 -9.71 1.24
CA ALA A 150 -2.68 -8.85 2.12
C ALA A 150 -2.58 -7.41 1.59
N VAL A 151 -2.35 -7.26 0.28
CA VAL A 151 -2.32 -5.95 -0.40
C VAL A 151 -3.69 -5.27 -0.31
N SER A 152 -4.78 -5.96 -0.64
CA SER A 152 -6.14 -5.40 -0.53
C SER A 152 -6.43 -4.93 0.90
N LYS A 153 -6.11 -5.75 1.91
CA LYS A 153 -6.30 -5.38 3.31
C LYS A 153 -5.53 -4.11 3.69
N ALA A 154 -4.27 -4.00 3.26
CA ALA A 154 -3.45 -2.81 3.56
C ALA A 154 -3.98 -1.56 2.83
N VAL A 155 -4.39 -1.70 1.57
CA VAL A 155 -5.00 -0.61 0.78
C VAL A 155 -6.33 -0.15 1.40
N ASP A 156 -7.18 -1.08 1.83
CA ASP A 156 -8.44 -0.75 2.50
C ASP A 156 -8.19 0.02 3.81
N ALA A 157 -7.18 -0.38 4.59
CA ALA A 157 -6.77 0.35 5.78
C ALA A 157 -6.30 1.77 5.44
N ILE A 158 -5.48 1.94 4.40
CA ILE A 158 -5.05 3.27 3.92
C ILE A 158 -6.27 4.11 3.53
N ASN A 159 -7.19 3.58 2.72
CA ASN A 159 -8.38 4.30 2.26
C ASN A 159 -9.31 4.73 3.41
N GLN A 160 -9.44 3.91 4.45
CA GLN A 160 -10.21 4.27 5.66
C GLN A 160 -9.56 5.40 6.46
N LEU A 161 -8.22 5.47 6.45
CA LEU A 161 -7.44 6.48 7.18
C LEU A 161 -7.24 7.77 6.39
N THR A 162 -7.36 7.73 5.07
CA THR A 162 -7.32 8.89 4.17
C THR A 162 -8.59 8.99 3.32
N PRO A 163 -9.76 9.30 3.91
CA PRO A 163 -10.93 9.66 3.12
C PRO A 163 -10.56 10.81 2.17
N GLU A 164 -11.04 10.79 0.92
CA GLU A 164 -10.75 11.85 -0.07
C GLU A 164 -11.17 13.26 0.41
N THR A 165 -12.05 13.33 1.41
CA THR A 165 -12.52 14.56 2.07
C THR A 165 -11.70 14.97 3.30
N ALA A 166 -10.76 14.14 3.76
CA ALA A 166 -9.91 14.44 4.91
C ALA A 166 -8.83 15.45 4.50
N GLY A 167 -9.01 16.70 4.92
CA GLY A 167 -8.15 17.86 4.63
C GLY A 167 -6.71 17.80 5.18
N LEU A 168 -6.04 16.66 5.12
CA LEU A 168 -4.65 16.45 5.52
C LEU A 168 -3.67 16.77 4.37
N ASN A 169 -3.72 17.99 3.85
CA ASN A 169 -2.68 18.53 2.98
C ASN A 169 -1.83 19.52 3.79
N PRO A 170 -0.59 19.19 4.22
CA PRO A 170 0.22 20.04 5.09
C PRO A 170 0.56 21.42 4.50
N ARG A 171 0.65 21.54 3.17
CA ARG A 171 0.84 22.83 2.50
C ARG A 171 -0.44 23.65 2.58
N LEU A 172 -1.58 23.03 2.27
CA LEU A 172 -2.89 23.66 2.37
C LEU A 172 -3.20 24.07 3.82
N ALA A 173 -2.85 23.24 4.80
CA ALA A 173 -3.02 23.54 6.22
C ALA A 173 -2.17 24.77 6.65
N ARG A 174 -0.96 24.92 6.11
CA ARG A 174 -0.13 26.10 6.36
C ARG A 174 -0.71 27.37 5.74
N GLU A 175 -1.15 27.28 4.49
CA GLU A 175 -1.85 28.36 3.79
C GLU A 175 -3.14 28.75 4.53
N ASP A 176 -3.89 27.78 5.04
CA ASP A 176 -5.08 27.99 5.85
C ASP A 176 -4.73 28.68 7.17
N VAL A 177 -3.69 28.23 7.89
CA VAL A 177 -3.23 28.87 9.14
C VAL A 177 -2.79 30.32 8.90
N ASP A 178 -2.07 30.60 7.82
CA ASP A 178 -1.67 31.96 7.48
C ASP A 178 -2.87 32.84 7.11
N ALA A 179 -3.86 32.29 6.38
CA ALA A 179 -5.12 32.98 6.11
C ALA A 179 -5.92 33.26 7.39
N PHE A 180 -5.93 32.33 8.36
CA PHE A 180 -6.56 32.56 9.67
C PHE A 180 -5.83 33.62 10.49
N ARG A 181 -4.49 33.63 10.50
CA ARG A 181 -3.67 34.64 11.21
C ARG A 181 -3.85 36.03 10.62
N ASN A 182 -3.99 36.12 9.31
CA ASN A 182 -4.11 37.39 8.60
C ASN A 182 -5.58 37.87 8.45
N GLY A 183 -6.55 37.09 8.95
CA GLY A 183 -7.97 37.43 8.87
C GLY A 183 -8.56 37.35 7.45
N THR A 184 -7.96 36.56 6.57
CA THR A 184 -8.34 36.40 5.15
C THR A 184 -8.87 35.00 4.83
N ALA A 185 -9.35 34.26 5.84
CA ALA A 185 -9.82 32.90 5.66
C ALA A 185 -11.09 32.83 4.80
N THR A 186 -11.10 31.96 3.78
CA THR A 186 -12.27 31.75 2.92
C THR A 186 -13.28 30.79 3.56
N THR A 187 -14.51 30.77 3.02
CA THR A 187 -15.57 29.83 3.45
C THR A 187 -15.13 28.37 3.34
N GLU A 188 -14.40 27.99 2.30
CA GLU A 188 -13.83 26.65 2.15
C GLU A 188 -12.78 26.35 3.22
N GLN A 189 -11.96 27.33 3.61
CA GLN A 189 -10.96 27.18 4.67
C GLN A 189 -11.64 27.00 6.04
N ILE A 190 -12.72 27.74 6.28
CA ILE A 190 -13.56 27.59 7.48
C ILE A 190 -14.25 26.22 7.50
N GLN A 191 -14.75 25.72 6.37
CA GLN A 191 -15.32 24.37 6.24
C GLN A 191 -14.27 23.29 6.53
N ARG A 192 -13.05 23.44 6.00
CA ARG A 192 -11.93 22.54 6.33
C ARG A 192 -11.59 22.59 7.81
N LEU A 193 -11.60 23.77 8.44
CA LEU A 193 -11.40 23.91 9.88
C LEU A 193 -12.54 23.23 10.67
N ARG A 194 -13.79 23.32 10.20
CA ARG A 194 -14.95 22.63 10.80
C ARG A 194 -14.84 21.11 10.70
N TRP A 195 -14.31 20.59 9.60
CA TRP A 195 -14.06 19.15 9.47
C TRP A 195 -12.86 18.68 10.30
N ALA A 196 -11.86 19.54 10.49
CA ALA A 196 -10.65 19.25 11.25
C ALA A 196 -10.77 19.49 12.76
N THR A 197 -11.85 20.11 13.23
CA THR A 197 -12.04 20.48 14.65
C THR A 197 -13.42 20.09 15.16
N THR A 198 -13.60 20.09 16.48
CA THR A 198 -14.91 19.91 17.16
C THR A 198 -15.39 21.23 17.77
N LEU A 199 -15.01 22.37 17.18
CA LEU A 199 -15.42 23.68 17.67
C LEU A 199 -16.92 23.88 17.42
N SER A 200 -17.64 24.41 18.40
CA SER A 200 -19.06 24.75 18.20
C SER A 200 -19.19 25.88 17.17
N PRO A 201 -20.35 26.00 16.47
CA PRO A 201 -20.60 27.11 15.56
C PRO A 201 -20.34 28.49 16.20
N GLU A 202 -20.72 28.64 17.47
CA GLU A 202 -20.53 29.85 18.28
C GLU A 202 -19.04 30.17 18.54
N GLN A 203 -18.19 29.14 18.72
CA GLN A 203 -16.75 29.31 18.93
C GLN A 203 -16.02 29.71 17.64
N ILE A 204 -16.60 29.41 16.48
CA ILE A 204 -16.09 29.80 15.16
C ILE A 204 -16.55 31.23 14.83
N ASP A 205 -17.78 31.61 15.17
CA ASP A 205 -18.29 32.97 14.96
C ASP A 205 -17.66 34.02 15.89
N ALA A 206 -17.12 33.60 17.04
CA ALA A 206 -16.35 34.45 17.94
C ALA A 206 -14.98 34.87 17.37
N TRP A 207 -14.57 34.35 16.21
CA TRP A 207 -13.32 34.72 15.57
C TRP A 207 -13.50 35.98 14.70
N PRO A 208 -12.52 36.89 14.65
CA PRO A 208 -12.66 38.20 13.98
C PRO A 208 -13.00 38.15 12.47
N ALA A 209 -13.01 36.97 11.85
CA ALA A 209 -13.26 36.75 10.43
C ALA A 209 -14.73 36.44 10.07
N ALA A 210 -15.61 36.15 11.04
CA ALA A 210 -17.01 35.78 10.75
C ALA A 210 -17.97 36.98 10.54
N ASN A 211 -17.49 38.22 10.71
CA ASN A 211 -18.29 39.45 10.64
C ASN A 211 -17.91 40.38 9.46
N ARG A 212 -17.49 39.82 8.32
CA ARG A 212 -17.47 40.56 7.04
C ARG A 212 -18.04 39.75 5.92
#